data_AF-A0A7Y7ED23-F1
#
_entry.id   AF-A0A7Y7ED23-F1
#
_cell.length_a   1.000
_cell.length_b   1.000
_cell.length_c   1.000
_cell.angle_alpha   90.00
_cell.angle_beta   90.00
_cell.angle_gamma   90.00
#
_symmetry.space_group_name_H-M   'P 1'
#
loop_
_entity.id
_entity.type
_entity.pdbx_description
1 polymer ?
#
loop_
_entity_poly.entity_id
_entity_poly.type
_entity_poly.pdbx_seq_one_letter_code
_entity_poly.pdbx_strand_id
1 'polypeptide(L)' 'MEYLLRKWSQESASNFIDEVDSILELLIVNPDAFPKTDYLEIRKVVIRKQISLFYKIVDDNIYLLRLWNTYQNPESISF' A
#
# COMPACT_ATOMS: atom_id res chain seq x y z
N MET A 1 13.83 1.69 -8.67
CA MET A 1 12.90 0.66 -9.20
C MET A 1 13.52 -0.73 -9.26
N GLU A 2 14.81 -0.87 -9.62
CA GLU A 2 15.47 -2.20 -9.73
C GLU A 2 15.53 -3.03 -8.45
N TYR A 3 15.59 -2.42 -7.25
CA TYR A 3 15.76 -3.20 -6.01
C TYR A 3 14.52 -4.03 -5.63
N LEU A 4 13.31 -3.58 -5.97
CA LEU A 4 12.07 -4.33 -5.72
C LEU A 4 11.89 -5.46 -6.73
N LEU A 5 12.29 -5.23 -7.99
CA LEU A 5 12.19 -6.22 -9.08
C LEU A 5 13.17 -7.39 -8.92
N ARG A 6 14.33 -7.22 -8.27
CA ARG A 6 15.32 -8.30 -8.13
C ARG A 6 14.96 -9.39 -7.11
N LYS A 7 14.07 -9.10 -6.13
CA LYS A 7 13.68 -10.09 -5.11
C LYS A 7 12.29 -10.70 -5.34
N TRP A 8 11.51 -10.15 -6.27
CA TRP A 8 10.13 -10.58 -6.50
C TRP A 8 10.05 -11.42 -7.78
N SER A 9 9.44 -12.59 -7.72
CA SER A 9 9.11 -13.35 -8.93
C SER A 9 8.12 -12.55 -9.77
N GLN A 10 8.14 -12.73 -11.10
CA GLN A 10 7.17 -12.09 -12.00
C GLN A 10 5.72 -12.35 -11.56
N GLU A 11 5.43 -13.58 -11.14
CA GLU A 11 4.13 -13.97 -10.58
C GLU A 11 3.78 -13.17 -9.31
N SER A 12 4.71 -13.05 -8.36
CA SER A 12 4.48 -12.30 -7.12
C SER A 12 4.23 -10.81 -7.37
N ALA A 13 4.86 -10.25 -8.40
CA ALA A 13 4.66 -8.88 -8.83
C ALA A 13 3.30 -8.71 -9.51
N SER A 14 2.91 -9.62 -10.41
CA SER A 14 1.59 -9.60 -11.04
C SER A 14 0.47 -9.66 -10.01
N ASN A 15 0.53 -10.63 -9.10
CA ASN A 15 -0.48 -10.80 -8.05
C ASN A 15 -0.60 -9.54 -7.15
N PHE A 16 0.50 -8.81 -6.95
CA PHE A 16 0.47 -7.58 -6.17
C PHE A 16 -0.19 -6.43 -6.93
N ILE A 17 -0.02 -6.36 -8.25
CA ILE A 17 -0.74 -5.38 -9.08
C ILE A 17 -2.25 -5.65 -8.97
N ASP A 18 -2.69 -6.90 -9.12
CA ASP A 18 -4.10 -7.27 -9.03
C ASP A 18 -4.72 -6.94 -7.66
N GLU A 19 -3.97 -7.14 -6.58
CA GLU A 19 -4.38 -6.74 -5.22
C GLU A 19 -4.49 -5.22 -5.07
N VAL A 20 -3.55 -4.46 -5.64
CA VAL A 20 -3.62 -2.99 -5.64
C VAL A 20 -4.86 -2.53 -6.38
N ASP A 21 -5.11 -3.06 -7.58
CA ASP A 21 -6.27 -2.69 -8.40
C ASP A 21 -7.59 -2.98 -7.66
N SER A 22 -7.69 -4.14 -7.01
CA SER A 22 -8.86 -4.48 -6.17
C SER A 22 -9.09 -3.46 -5.05
N ILE A 23 -8.02 -2.98 -4.40
CA ILE A 23 -8.12 -1.94 -3.37
C ILE A 23 -8.53 -0.59 -3.97
N LEU A 24 -8.04 -0.25 -5.17
CA LEU A 24 -8.41 1.00 -5.85
C LEU A 24 -9.89 0.99 -6.25
N GLU A 25 -10.44 -0.13 -6.70
CA GLU A 25 -11.87 -0.28 -6.98
C GLU A 25 -12.72 -0.03 -5.72
N LEU A 26 -12.30 -0.60 -4.58
CA LEU A 26 -12.97 -0.36 -3.29
C LEU A 26 -12.88 1.11 -2.86
N LEU A 27 -11.74 1.75 -3.10
CA LEU A 27 -11.54 3.17 -2.81
C LEU A 27 -12.44 4.06 -3.66
N ILE A 28 -12.64 3.75 -4.94
CA ILE A 28 -13.56 4.49 -5.82
C ILE A 28 -15.01 4.37 -5.32
N VAL A 29 -15.42 3.18 -4.86
CA VAL A 29 -16.79 2.93 -4.38
C VAL A 29 -17.04 3.55 -3.01
N ASN A 30 -16.09 3.43 -2.08
CA ASN A 30 -16.21 3.93 -0.72
C ASN A 30 -14.85 4.37 -0.17
N PRO A 31 -14.42 5.61 -0.44
CA PRO A 31 -13.11 6.10 -0.04
C PRO A 31 -12.97 6.23 1.49
N ASP A 32 -14.08 6.27 2.23
CA ASP A 32 -14.07 6.37 3.69
C ASP A 32 -14.01 5.00 4.42
N ALA A 33 -13.99 3.90 3.67
CA ALA A 33 -14.04 2.52 4.20
C ALA A 33 -12.84 2.14 5.09
N PHE A 34 -11.68 2.77 4.88
CA PHE A 34 -10.44 2.41 5.58
C PHE A 34 -10.14 3.35 6.74
N PRO A 35 -9.52 2.87 7.82
CA PRO A 35 -9.31 3.66 9.03
C PRO A 35 -8.43 4.88 8.77
N LYS A 36 -8.75 5.97 9.46
CA LYS A 36 -7.86 7.12 9.61
C LYS A 36 -6.65 6.72 10.44
N THR A 37 -5.52 7.36 10.15
CA THR A 37 -4.31 7.27 10.97
C THR A 37 -4.31 8.38 12.01
N ASP A 38 -3.32 8.37 12.90
CA ASP A 38 -3.09 9.44 13.88
C ASP A 38 -2.70 10.77 13.21
N TYR A 39 -2.33 10.74 11.92
CA TYR A 39 -2.08 11.93 11.12
C TYR A 39 -3.36 12.44 10.46
N LEU A 40 -3.57 13.75 10.56
CA LEU A 40 -4.80 14.42 10.14
C LEU A 40 -5.15 14.07 8.68
N GLU A 41 -6.37 13.60 8.47
CA GLU A 41 -6.98 13.32 7.16
C GLU A 41 -6.29 12.23 6.32
N ILE A 42 -5.29 11.55 6.88
CA ILE A 42 -4.63 10.43 6.22
C ILE A 42 -5.34 9.14 6.63
N ARG A 43 -5.71 8.35 5.64
CA ARG A 43 -6.24 6.99 5.78
C ARG A 43 -5.20 5.98 5.35
N LYS A 44 -5.30 4.78 5.91
CA LYS A 44 -4.38 3.67 5.65
C LYS A 44 -5.16 2.41 5.27
N VAL A 45 -4.75 1.79 4.18
CA VAL A 45 -5.20 0.45 3.78
C VAL A 45 -4.00 -0.49 3.69
N VAL A 46 -4.19 -1.72 4.18
CA VAL A 46 -3.18 -2.77 4.12
C VAL A 46 -3.46 -3.59 2.86
N ILE A 47 -2.51 -3.61 1.92
CA ILE A 47 -2.62 -4.41 0.68
C ILE A 47 -2.06 -5.81 0.96
N ARG A 48 -0.89 -5.89 1.60
CA ARG A 48 -0.27 -7.12 2.11
C ARG A 48 0.22 -6.89 3.54
N LYS A 49 0.51 -7.98 4.26
CA LYS A 49 1.06 -7.93 5.64
C LYS A 49 2.20 -6.92 5.82
N GLN A 50 3.04 -6.74 4.79
CA GLN A 50 4.19 -5.82 4.82
C GLN A 50 4.02 -4.58 3.94
N ILE A 51 2.89 -4.39 3.25
CA ILE A 51 2.69 -3.27 2.33
C ILE A 51 1.38 -2.56 2.67
N SER A 52 1.48 -1.27 2.97
CA SER A 52 0.33 -0.41 3.23
C SER A 52 0.31 0.77 2.28
N LEU A 53 -0.87 1.15 1.81
CA LEU A 53 -1.11 2.37 1.06
C LEU A 53 -1.69 3.42 2.00
N PHE A 54 -1.10 4.61 1.96
CA PHE A 54 -1.58 5.81 2.62
C PHE A 54 -2.20 6.73 1.57
N TYR A 55 -3.39 7.24 1.86
CA TYR A 55 -4.13 8.13 0.97
C TYR A 55 -4.90 9.16 1.78
N LYS A 56 -5.41 10.19 1.10
CA LYS A 56 -6.35 11.16 1.67
C LYS A 56 -7.44 11.50 0.67
N ILE A 57 -8.54 12.07 1.15
CA ILE A 57 -9.67 12.51 0.34
C ILE A 57 -9.73 14.02 0.45
N VAL A 58 -9.75 14.73 -0.68
CA VAL A 58 -9.89 16.20 -0.73
C VAL A 58 -10.82 16.53 -1.90
N ASP A 59 -11.91 17.26 -1.63
CA ASP A 59 -12.90 17.67 -2.65
C ASP A 59 -13.33 16.50 -3.56
N ASP A 60 -13.76 15.38 -2.96
CA ASP A 60 -14.16 14.13 -3.62
C ASP A 60 -13.05 13.44 -4.46
N ASN A 61 -11.82 13.92 -4.38
CA ASN A 61 -10.67 13.32 -5.05
C ASN A 61 -9.84 12.48 -4.07
N ILE A 62 -9.39 11.32 -4.53
CA ILE A 62 -8.54 10.41 -3.77
C ILE A 62 -7.09 10.66 -4.15
N TYR A 63 -6.28 11.07 -3.17
CA TYR A 63 -4.86 11.32 -3.36
C TYR A 63 -4.05 10.17 -2.76
N LEU A 64 -3.38 9.41 -3.61
CA LEU A 64 -2.45 8.36 -3.19
C LEU A 64 -1.15 9.01 -2.72
N LEU A 65 -0.87 8.94 -1.42
CA LEU A 65 0.27 9.63 -0.81
C LEU A 65 1.52 8.76 -0.85
N ARG A 66 1.42 7.49 -0.42
CA ARG A 66 2.58 6.62 -0.28
C ARG A 66 2.21 5.14 -0.20
N LEU A 67 2.95 4.31 -0.93
CA LEU A 67 3.09 2.88 -0.62
C LEU A 67 4.26 2.69 0.35
N TRP A 68 3.96 2.25 1.55
CA TRP A 68 4.95 1.95 2.59
C TRP A 68 5.16 0.45 2.67
N ASN A 69 6.42 0.04 2.54
CA ASN A 69 6.82 -1.34 2.64
C ASN A 69 7.66 -1.55 3.93
N THR A 70 7.19 -2.42 4.83
CA THR A 70 7.87 -2.78 6.08
C THR A 70 8.77 -4.02 5.95
N TYR A 71 9.04 -4.51 4.74
CA TYR A 71 10.04 -5.54 4.50
C TYR A 71 11.40 -5.05 5.04
N GLN A 72 11.73 -5.45 6.26
CA GLN A 72 13.09 -5.46 6.76
C GLN A 72 13.77 -6.71 6.20
N ASN A 73 15.02 -6.56 5.73
CA ASN A 73 15.83 -7.73 5.40
C ASN A 73 16.00 -8.53 6.71
N PRO A 74 15.58 -9.80 6.80
CA PRO A 74 15.79 -10.59 8.02
C PRO A 74 17.28 -10.69 8.41
N GLU A 75 18.21 -10.50 7.45
CA GLU A 75 19.65 -10.45 7.70
C GLU A 75 20.15 -9.14 8.35
N SER A 76 19.33 -8.07 8.41
CA SER A 76 19.72 -6.83 9.08
C SER A 76 19.48 -6.86 10.59
N ILE A 77 18.99 -7.98 11.13
CA ILE A 77 18.90 -8.22 12.57
C ILE A 77 20.19 -8.95 12.98
N SER A 78 21.29 -8.20 13.15
CA SER A 78 22.47 -8.71 13.83
C SER A 78 22.25 -8.58 15.34
N PHE A 79 22.25 -9.70 16.06
CA PHE A 79 22.42 -9.73 17.51
C PHE A 79 23.88 -9.49 17.90
#